data_AF-A0A1I4KIW1-F1
#
_entry.id   AF-A0A1I4KIW1-F1
#
_cell.length_a   1.000
_cell.length_b   1.000
_cell.length_c   1.000
_cell.angle_alpha   90.00
_cell.angle_beta   90.00
_cell.angle_gamma   90.00
#
_symmetry.space_group_name_H-M   'P 1'
#
loop_
_entity.id
_entity.type
_entity.pdbx_description
1 polymer ?
#
loop_
_entity_poly.entity_id
_entity_poly.type
_entity_poly.pdbx_seq_one_letter_code
_entity_poly.pdbx_strand_id
1 'polypeptide(L)' 'MRIKFSFVCIIGLSIALIGCDGGPPEANAVNCSGKGMEKALTAFRNNETERQAFIDKCDALNKEG' A
#
# COMPACT_ATOMS: atom_id res chain seq x y z
N MET A 1 -19.38 22.85 -26.06
CA MET A 1 -18.01 22.39 -25.77
C MET A 1 -18.02 21.54 -24.48
N ARG A 2 -18.14 20.20 -24.58
CA ARG A 2 -18.31 19.28 -23.42
C ARG A 2 -17.32 18.09 -23.41
N ILE A 3 -16.14 18.25 -24.03
CA ILE A 3 -15.12 17.17 -24.13
C ILE A 3 -13.80 17.61 -23.47
N LYS A 4 -13.88 18.39 -22.38
CA LYS A 4 -12.71 18.87 -21.62
C LYS A 4 -12.66 18.31 -20.19
N PHE A 5 -13.78 17.82 -19.67
CA PHE A 5 -13.89 17.33 -18.30
C PHE A 5 -13.51 15.84 -18.14
N SER A 6 -13.70 15.00 -19.17
CA SER A 6 -13.37 13.56 -19.08
C SER A 6 -11.87 13.27 -18.96
N PHE A 7 -11.02 14.03 -19.64
CA PHE A 7 -9.57 13.77 -19.63
C PHE A 7 -8.91 14.09 -18.28
N VAL A 8 -9.40 15.11 -17.56
CA VAL A 8 -8.87 15.46 -16.23
C VAL A 8 -9.20 14.37 -15.21
N CYS A 9 -10.40 13.78 -15.26
CA CYS A 9 -10.76 12.67 -14.38
C CYS A 9 -9.96 11.39 -14.67
N ILE A 10 -9.67 11.08 -15.94
CA ILE A 10 -8.92 9.87 -16.31
C ILE A 10 -7.44 10.01 -15.91
N ILE A 11 -6.84 11.20 -16.05
CA ILE A 11 -5.46 11.44 -15.62
C ILE A 11 -5.39 11.42 -14.09
N GLY A 12 -6.31 12.07 -13.38
CA GLY A 12 -6.43 12.02 -11.92
C GLY A 12 -6.54 10.58 -11.36
N LEU A 13 -7.40 9.76 -11.96
CA LEU A 13 -7.58 8.36 -11.57
C LEU A 13 -6.34 7.52 -11.89
N SER A 14 -5.64 7.81 -12.99
CA SER A 14 -4.38 7.12 -13.35
C SER A 14 -3.25 7.46 -12.37
N ILE A 15 -3.14 8.71 -11.91
CA ILE A 15 -2.15 9.08 -10.88
C ILE A 15 -2.53 8.47 -9.53
N ALA A 16 -3.82 8.33 -9.22
CA ALA A 16 -4.29 7.61 -8.03
C ALA A 16 -4.06 6.08 -8.15
N LEU A 17 -4.10 5.50 -9.34
CA LEU A 17 -3.76 4.09 -9.59
C LEU A 17 -2.24 3.85 -9.53
N ILE A 18 -1.43 4.80 -10.02
CA ILE A 18 0.03 4.78 -9.82
C ILE A 18 0.37 5.07 -8.34
N GLY A 19 -0.44 5.87 -7.65
CA GLY A 19 -0.34 6.18 -6.23
C GLY A 19 -0.92 5.10 -5.30
N CYS A 20 -1.70 4.16 -5.83
CA CYS A 20 -2.12 2.93 -5.16
C CYS A 20 -1.08 1.79 -5.37
N ASP A 21 0.02 2.10 -6.07
CA ASP A 21 1.16 1.20 -6.31
C ASP A 21 2.49 1.82 -5.80
N GLY A 22 2.43 2.96 -5.09
CA GLY A 22 3.62 3.77 -4.77
C GLY A 22 3.82 4.12 -3.29
N GLY A 23 2.94 3.66 -2.40
CA GLY A 23 3.08 3.85 -0.95
C GLY A 23 3.64 2.61 -0.26
N PRO A 24 4.26 2.75 0.92
CA PRO A 24 4.57 1.61 1.76
C PRO A 24 3.28 0.80 2.03
N PRO A 25 3.32 -0.54 1.95
CA PRO A 25 2.15 -1.38 2.11
C PRO A 25 1.57 -1.24 3.53
N GLU A 26 0.25 -1.08 3.61
CA GLU A 26 -0.44 -0.95 4.90
C GLU A 26 -0.58 -2.29 5.62
N ALA A 27 -0.47 -2.28 6.95
CA ALA A 27 -0.70 -3.47 7.76
C ALA A 27 -2.20 -3.81 7.79
N ASN A 28 -2.55 -4.95 7.22
CA ASN A 28 -3.91 -5.50 7.19
C ASN A 28 -3.84 -7.02 7.05
N ALA A 29 -4.97 -7.72 7.17
CA ALA A 29 -5.00 -9.19 7.13
C ALA A 29 -4.36 -9.80 5.87
N VAL A 30 -4.43 -9.11 4.72
CA VAL A 30 -3.83 -9.57 3.46
C VAL A 30 -2.32 -9.39 3.47
N ASN A 31 -1.86 -8.20 3.85
CA ASN A 31 -0.44 -7.82 3.86
C ASN A 31 0.32 -8.39 5.05
N CYS A 32 -0.36 -8.78 6.12
CA CYS A 32 0.25 -9.43 7.29
C CYS A 32 0.22 -10.96 7.21
N SER A 33 -0.20 -11.55 6.08
CA SER A 33 -0.35 -13.00 5.92
C SER A 33 0.46 -13.56 4.75
N GLY A 34 1.17 -14.66 4.99
CA GLY A 34 1.82 -15.49 3.97
C GLY A 34 2.56 -14.68 2.89
N LYS A 35 2.17 -14.89 1.61
CA LYS A 35 2.78 -14.21 0.45
C LYS A 35 2.54 -12.69 0.44
N GLY A 36 1.48 -12.20 1.08
CA GLY A 36 1.22 -10.77 1.21
C GLY A 36 2.28 -10.09 2.08
N MET A 37 2.68 -10.74 3.18
CA MET A 37 3.76 -10.26 4.05
C MET A 37 5.10 -10.24 3.33
N GLU A 38 5.44 -11.29 2.59
CA GLU A 38 6.70 -11.32 1.82
C GLU A 38 6.77 -10.18 0.80
N LYS A 39 5.67 -9.93 0.08
CA LYS A 39 5.57 -8.80 -0.86
C LYS A 39 5.66 -7.46 -0.12
N ALA A 40 4.99 -7.33 1.01
CA ALA A 40 4.98 -6.10 1.77
C ALA A 40 6.38 -5.75 2.30
N LEU A 41 7.08 -6.74 2.87
CA LEU A 41 8.46 -6.59 3.35
C LEU A 41 9.44 -6.21 2.22
N THR A 42 9.20 -6.67 0.99
CA THR A 42 10.02 -6.32 -0.17
C THR A 42 9.91 -4.83 -0.52
N ALA A 43 8.75 -4.22 -0.30
CA ALA A 43 8.57 -2.77 -0.50
C ALA A 43 9.41 -1.94 0.49
N PHE A 44 9.70 -2.49 1.67
CA PHE A 44 10.52 -1.84 2.70
C PHE A 44 12.02 -2.19 2.64
N ARG A 45 12.51 -2.83 1.56
CA ARG A 45 13.90 -3.33 1.47
C ARG A 45 14.98 -2.27 1.74
N ASN A 46 14.69 -1.00 1.50
CA ASN A 46 15.61 0.12 1.66
C ASN A 46 15.33 0.94 2.93
N ASN A 47 14.35 0.53 3.75
CA ASN A 47 13.94 1.26 4.95
C ASN A 47 13.57 0.27 6.07
N GLU A 48 14.57 -0.10 6.86
CA GLU A 48 14.44 -1.08 7.96
C GLU A 48 13.55 -0.57 9.09
N THR A 49 13.51 0.75 9.33
CA THR A 49 12.65 1.37 10.35
C THR A 49 11.18 1.20 9.99
N GLU A 50 10.79 1.55 8.76
CA GLU A 50 9.43 1.36 8.26
C GLU A 50 9.06 -0.13 8.20
N ARG A 51 10.02 -1.00 7.85
CA ARG A 51 9.83 -2.45 7.86
C ARG A 51 9.43 -2.97 9.24
N GLN A 52 10.09 -2.50 10.29
CA GLN A 52 9.75 -2.93 11.65
C GLN A 52 8.46 -2.30 12.17
N ALA A 53 8.18 -1.04 11.82
CA ALA A 53 6.88 -0.44 12.12
C ALA A 53 5.73 -1.21 11.45
N PHE A 54 5.94 -1.74 10.25
CA PHE A 54 4.96 -2.59 9.57
C PHE A 54 4.77 -3.95 10.27
N ILE A 55 5.87 -4.60 10.68
CA ILE A 55 5.81 -5.89 11.40
C ILE A 55 5.12 -5.72 12.76
N ASP A 56 5.43 -4.66 13.50
CA ASP A 56 4.80 -4.35 14.79
C ASP A 56 3.28 -4.14 14.65
N LYS A 57 2.85 -3.39 13.63
CA LYS A 57 1.43 -3.24 13.30
C LYS A 57 0.76 -4.57 12.95
N CYS A 58 1.45 -5.44 12.20
CA CYS A 58 0.93 -6.78 11.90
C CYS A 58 0.80 -7.66 13.14
N ASP A 59 1.74 -7.59 14.07
CA ASP A 59 1.68 -8.32 15.34
C ASP A 59 0.54 -7.82 16.23
N ALA A 60 0.34 -6.49 16.31
CA ALA A 60 -0.80 -5.89 17.00
C ALA A 60 -2.14 -6.40 16.44
N LEU A 61 -2.31 -6.39 15.11
CA LEU A 61 -3.52 -6.92 14.45
C LEU A 61 -3.78 -8.40 14.76
N ASN A 62 -2.73 -9.21 14.92
CA ASN A 62 -2.86 -10.63 15.27
C ASN A 62 -3.14 -10.86 16.77
N LYS A 63 -2.80 -9.90 17.63
CA LYS A 63 -3.08 -9.96 19.08
C LYS A 63 -4.46 -9.44 19.44
N GLU A 64 -5.03 -8.56 18.60
CA GLU A 64 -6.39 -8.03 18.75
C GLU A 64 -7.48 -8.95 18.15
N GLY A 65 -7.08 -10.00 17.41
CA GLY A 65 -7.96 -10.97 16.76
C GLY A 65 -8.22 -12.25 17.56
#